data_AF-A0A9D5ZHK4-F1
#
_entry.id   AF-A0A9D5ZHK4-F1
#
_cell.length_a   1.000
_cell.length_b   1.000
_cell.length_c   1.000
_cell.angle_alpha   90.00
_cell.angle_beta   90.00
_cell.angle_gamma   90.00
#
_symmetry.space_group_name_H-M   'P 1'
#
loop_
_entity.id
_entity.type
_entity.pdbx_description
1 polymer ?
#
loop_
_entity_poly.entity_id
_entity_poly.type
_entity_poly.pdbx_seq_one_letter_code
_entity_poly.pdbx_strand_id
1 'polypeptide(L)'
;MFARPFGRLSAALFFVFMALSVTPSSAGELPRPEGKVLLTVEGKIANTTDGRAALFDRAQLEAMGLQELRTSNPFVEEVHTYEGVLLSKI
;
A
#
# COMPACT_ATOMS: atom_id res chain seq x y z
N MET A 1 49.57 -17.83 -22.68
CA MET A 1 49.00 -16.53 -22.25
C MET A 1 47.78 -16.21 -23.11
N PHE A 2 46.58 -16.74 -22.80
CA PHE A 2 45.30 -16.26 -23.36
C PHE A 2 44.16 -16.64 -22.38
N ALA A 3 43.75 -15.68 -21.54
CA ALA A 3 42.67 -15.85 -20.59
C ALA A 3 41.31 -15.64 -21.28
N ARG A 4 40.35 -16.54 -21.02
CA ARG A 4 39.06 -16.65 -21.71
C ARG A 4 38.16 -15.44 -21.38
N PRO A 5 37.77 -14.58 -22.35
CA PRO A 5 36.95 -13.39 -22.08
C PRO A 5 35.46 -13.70 -21.82
N PHE A 6 35.01 -14.95 -21.99
CA PHE A 6 33.60 -15.35 -21.93
C PHE A 6 32.93 -15.15 -20.57
N GLY A 7 33.64 -15.35 -19.45
CA GLY A 7 33.06 -15.15 -18.11
C GLY A 7 32.77 -13.68 -17.79
N ARG A 8 33.56 -12.76 -18.36
CA ARG A 8 33.39 -11.31 -18.17
C ARG A 8 32.17 -10.77 -18.91
N LEU A 9 31.86 -11.32 -20.09
CA LEU A 9 30.68 -10.93 -20.88
C LEU A 9 29.38 -11.36 -20.19
N SER A 10 29.34 -12.59 -19.67
CA SER A 10 28.15 -13.11 -18.98
C SER A 10 27.89 -12.40 -17.65
N ALA A 11 28.95 -12.06 -16.91
CA ALA A 11 28.84 -11.26 -15.69
C ALA A 11 28.39 -9.81 -15.98
N ALA A 12 28.83 -9.22 -17.09
CA ALA A 12 28.40 -7.88 -17.51
C ALA A 12 26.91 -7.86 -17.89
N LEU A 13 26.42 -8.88 -18.61
CA LEU A 13 25.00 -9.02 -18.94
C LEU A 13 24.13 -9.19 -17.69
N PHE A 14 24.59 -9.98 -16.71
CA PHE A 14 23.90 -10.14 -15.43
C PHE A 14 23.84 -8.81 -14.65
N PHE A 15 24.93 -8.05 -14.63
CA PHE A 15 24.99 -6.73 -13.99
C PHE A 15 24.06 -5.70 -14.67
N VAL A 16 23.98 -5.72 -16.01
CA VAL A 16 23.05 -4.87 -16.77
C VAL A 16 21.60 -5.25 -16.48
N PHE A 17 21.27 -6.54 -16.44
CA PHE A 17 19.92 -7.02 -16.12
C PHE A 17 19.49 -6.64 -14.69
N MET A 18 20.41 -6.71 -13.73
CA MET A 18 20.16 -6.30 -12.35
C MET A 18 20.00 -4.78 -12.22
N ALA A 19 20.76 -3.99 -12.98
CA ALA A 19 20.60 -2.54 -13.01
C ALA A 19 19.27 -2.09 -13.63
N LEU A 20 18.74 -2.84 -14.61
CA LEU A 20 17.43 -2.61 -15.23
C LEU A 20 16.26 -2.99 -14.31
N SER A 21 16.48 -3.76 -13.25
CA SER A 21 15.44 -4.20 -12.32
C SER A 21 15.16 -3.19 -11.18
N VAL A 22 15.88 -2.06 -11.14
CA VAL A 22 15.65 -0.99 -10.17
C VAL A 22 14.45 -0.16 -10.64
N THR A 23 13.25 -0.56 -10.23
CA THR A 23 12.08 0.31 -10.33
C THR A 23 12.18 1.40 -9.25
N PRO A 24 12.11 2.69 -9.59
CA PRO A 24 12.03 3.73 -8.58
C PRO A 24 10.77 3.49 -7.74
N SER A 25 10.94 3.28 -6.43
CA SER A 25 9.83 3.29 -5.49
C SER A 25 9.36 4.73 -5.33
N SER A 26 8.52 5.19 -6.26
CA SER A 26 7.76 6.41 -6.03
C SER A 26 6.80 6.13 -4.88
N ALA A 27 6.67 7.05 -3.93
CA ALA A 27 5.55 7.08 -3.00
C ALA A 27 4.29 7.27 -3.85
N GLY A 28 3.74 6.16 -4.33
CA GLY A 28 2.77 6.15 -5.41
C GLY A 28 1.52 6.91 -5.01
N GLU A 29 1.03 7.75 -5.91
CA GLU A 29 -0.30 8.33 -5.76
C GLU A 29 -1.31 7.21 -5.58
N LEU A 30 -2.19 7.39 -4.59
CA LEU A 30 -3.25 6.43 -4.32
C LEU A 30 -4.21 6.41 -5.51
N PRO A 31 -4.72 5.23 -5.90
CA PRO A 31 -5.68 5.14 -6.99
C PRO A 31 -6.90 6.03 -6.71
N ARG A 32 -7.41 6.69 -7.75
CA ARG A 32 -8.59 7.52 -7.63
C ARG A 32 -9.82 6.65 -7.34
N PRO A 33 -10.68 7.01 -6.38
CA PRO A 33 -11.91 6.28 -6.14
C PRO A 33 -12.78 6.31 -7.39
N GLU A 34 -13.32 5.16 -7.75
CA GLU A 34 -14.28 5.01 -8.84
C GLU A 34 -15.71 5.24 -8.33
N GLY A 35 -15.93 4.96 -7.04
CA GLY A 35 -17.21 5.13 -6.35
C GLY A 35 -17.33 6.45 -5.60
N LYS A 36 -18.38 6.51 -4.76
CA LYS A 36 -18.59 7.62 -3.83
C LYS A 36 -17.46 7.64 -2.80
N VAL A 37 -16.79 8.77 -2.65
CA VAL A 37 -15.83 9.02 -1.57
C VAL A 37 -16.54 8.90 -0.22
N LEU A 38 -16.05 8.01 0.63
CA LEU A 38 -16.57 7.77 1.98
C LEU A 38 -15.62 8.26 3.07
N LEU A 39 -14.31 8.25 2.81
CA LEU A 39 -13.28 8.73 3.72
C LEU A 39 -12.31 9.66 2.99
N THR A 40 -12.02 10.78 3.64
CA THR A 40 -11.04 11.77 3.20
C THR A 40 -10.02 11.95 4.33
N VAL A 41 -8.74 11.73 4.04
CA VAL A 41 -7.64 11.93 4.99
C VAL A 41 -6.76 13.07 4.50
N GLU A 42 -6.53 14.05 5.37
CA GLU A 42 -5.77 15.27 5.07
C GLU A 42 -4.70 15.54 6.13
N GLY A 43 -3.78 16.45 5.81
CA GLY A 43 -2.73 16.91 6.71
C GLY A 43 -1.35 16.44 6.27
N LYS A 44 -0.52 16.04 7.23
CA LYS A 44 0.87 15.66 6.96
C LYS A 44 0.97 14.18 6.53
N ILE A 45 0.39 13.87 5.38
CA ILE A 45 0.39 12.53 4.78
C ILE A 45 1.26 12.49 3.52
N ALA A 46 1.88 11.34 3.27
CA ALA A 46 2.84 11.19 2.17
C ALA A 46 2.15 10.78 0.85
N ASN A 47 1.22 9.82 0.90
CA ASN A 47 0.53 9.32 -0.28
C ASN A 47 -0.84 10.00 -0.38
N THR A 48 -1.14 10.55 -1.54
CA THR A 48 -2.39 11.27 -1.81
C THR A 48 -2.98 10.76 -3.11
N THR A 49 -4.28 10.96 -3.28
CA THR A 49 -5.00 10.64 -4.51
C THR A 49 -4.95 11.81 -5.52
N ASP A 50 -4.83 13.04 -5.03
CA ASP A 50 -4.91 14.27 -5.83
C ASP A 50 -3.83 15.31 -5.49
N GLY A 51 -2.77 14.90 -4.81
CA GLY A 51 -1.71 15.80 -4.33
C GLY A 51 -2.02 16.51 -3.01
N ARG A 52 -3.25 16.38 -2.47
CA ARG A 52 -3.67 17.05 -1.23
C ARG A 52 -4.23 16.09 -0.17
N ALA A 53 -5.07 15.16 -0.59
CA ALA A 53 -5.78 14.25 0.31
C ALA A 53 -5.69 12.80 -0.19
N ALA A 54 -5.79 11.85 0.74
CA ALA A 54 -6.09 10.46 0.41
C ALA A 54 -7.61 10.28 0.43
N LEU A 55 -8.17 9.84 -0.70
CA LEU A 55 -9.61 9.67 -0.90
C LEU A 55 -9.91 8.19 -1.06
N PHE A 56 -10.83 7.67 -0.25
CA PHE A 56 -11.23 6.27 -0.30
C PHE A 56 -12.73 6.11 -0.52
N ASP A 57 -13.07 5.27 -1.49
CA ASP A 57 -14.42 4.72 -1.63
C ASP A 57 -14.58 3.40 -0.85
N ARG A 58 -15.78 2.82 -0.92
CA ARG A 58 -16.10 1.55 -0.27
C ARG A 58 -15.20 0.40 -0.73
N ALA A 59 -15.00 0.25 -2.03
CA ALA A 59 -14.27 -0.89 -2.59
C ALA A 59 -12.80 -0.84 -2.17
N GLN A 60 -12.22 0.35 -2.13
CA GLN A 60 -10.85 0.56 -1.65
C GLN A 60 -10.69 0.23 -0.16
N LEU A 61 -11.64 0.63 0.68
CA LEU A 61 -11.63 0.29 2.10
C LEU A 61 -11.76 -1.22 2.32
N GLU A 62 -12.73 -1.87 1.66
CA GLU A 62 -12.94 -3.31 1.79
C GLU A 62 -11.73 -4.12 1.29
N ALA A 63 -11.02 -3.62 0.26
CA ALA A 63 -9.78 -4.24 -0.24
C ALA A 63 -8.61 -4.21 0.77
N MET A 64 -8.62 -3.30 1.76
CA MET A 64 -7.60 -3.26 2.82
C MET A 64 -7.79 -4.37 3.88
N GLY A 65 -8.95 -5.02 3.87
CA GLY A 65 -9.33 -6.10 4.78
C GLY A 65 -10.16 -5.62 5.96
N LEU A 66 -11.40 -6.12 6.02
CA LEU A 66 -12.29 -5.95 7.17
C LEU A 66 -11.83 -6.79 8.36
N GLN A 67 -12.06 -6.25 9.54
CA GLN A 67 -11.68 -6.82 10.84
C GLN A 67 -12.89 -6.76 11.77
N GLU A 68 -13.12 -7.85 12.50
CA GLU A 68 -14.12 -7.93 13.55
C GLU A 68 -13.49 -7.52 14.89
N LEU A 69 -14.14 -6.61 15.61
CA LEU A 69 -13.80 -6.22 16.97
C LEU A 69 -14.98 -6.51 17.89
N ARG A 70 -14.80 -7.44 18.83
CA ARG A 70 -15.75 -7.71 19.91
C ARG A 70 -15.28 -6.99 21.16
N THR A 71 -16.11 -6.10 21.71
CA THR A 71 -15.76 -5.33 22.89
C THR A 71 -16.90 -5.29 23.90
N SER A 72 -16.53 -5.30 25.17
CA SER A 72 -17.42 -5.12 26.31
C SER A 72 -17.04 -3.83 27.02
N ASN A 73 -18.01 -3.17 27.62
CA ASN A 73 -17.77 -1.97 28.43
C ASN A 73 -18.51 -2.09 29.77
N PRO A 74 -18.09 -1.36 30.81
CA PRO A 74 -18.67 -1.53 32.14
C PRO A 74 -20.10 -0.96 32.28
N PHE A 75 -20.66 -0.36 31.23
CA PHE A 75 -21.96 0.30 31.26
C PHE A 75 -23.08 -0.55 30.64
N VAL A 76 -22.74 -1.52 29.79
CA VAL A 76 -23.69 -2.43 29.15
C VAL A 76 -23.16 -3.86 29.25
N GLU A 77 -24.00 -4.77 29.73
CA GLU A 77 -23.62 -6.20 29.90
C GLU A 77 -23.39 -6.91 28.56
N GLU A 78 -23.94 -6.37 27.47
CA GLU A 78 -23.83 -6.96 26.14
C GLU A 78 -22.43 -6.73 25.53
N VAL A 79 -21.88 -7.79 24.93
CA VAL A 79 -20.68 -7.69 24.09
C VAL A 79 -21.09 -7.23 22.70
N HIS A 80 -20.61 -6.07 22.28
CA HIS A 80 -20.88 -5.53 20.95
C HIS A 80 -19.81 -5.95 19.95
N THR A 81 -20.26 -6.33 18.76
CA THR A 81 -19.41 -6.71 17.63
C THR A 81 -19.43 -5.59 16.59
N TYR A 82 -18.24 -5.13 16.22
CA TYR A 82 -18.02 -4.10 15.20
C TYR A 82 -17.23 -4.71 14.05
N GLU A 83 -17.52 -4.28 12.83
CA GLU A 83 -16.79 -4.71 11.64
C GLU A 83 -16.32 -3.48 10.85
N GLY A 84 -15.06 -3.48 10.44
CA GLY A 84 -14.50 -2.36 9.69
C GLY A 84 -13.02 -2.51 9.37
N VAL A 85 -12.44 -1.50 8.71
CA VAL A 85 -11.00 -1.45 8.43
C VAL A 85 -10.27 -0.85 9.63
N LEU A 86 -9.16 -1.47 10.03
CA LEU A 86 -8.33 -0.90 11.10
C LEU A 86 -7.71 0.42 10.64
N LEU A 87 -7.74 1.44 11.51
CA LEU A 87 -7.15 2.75 11.21
C LEU A 87 -5.65 2.66 10.87
N SER A 88 -4.93 1.69 11.43
CA SER A 88 -3.51 1.46 11.15
C SER A 88 -3.23 0.92 9.73
N LYS A 89 -4.26 0.52 8.99
CA LYS A 89 -4.16 0.07 7.59
C LYS A 89 -4.37 1.22 6.59
N ILE A 90 -4.81 2.38 7.06
CA ILE A 90 -5.12 3.58 6.28
C ILE A 90 -3.96 4.57 6.42
#